data_AF-A0A3N5PFX8-F1
#
_entry.id   AF-A0A3N5PFX8-F1
#
_cell.length_a   1.000
_cell.length_b   1.000
_cell.length_c   1.000
_cell.angle_alpha   90.00
_cell.angle_beta   90.00
_cell.angle_gamma   90.00
#
_symmetry.space_group_name_H-M   'P 1'
#
loop_
_entity.id
_entity.type
_entity.pdbx_description
1 polymer ?
#
loop_
_entity_poly.entity_id
_entity_poly.type
_entity_poly.pdbx_seq_one_letter_code
_entity_poly.pdbx_strand_id
1 'polypeptide(L)'
;MSGDPDSHAGARQLVRRCLGLEPGQQLVILADETTVEAAMAIAEAAESLHVPHTAILVPVSVQRRIPLQSDLSLLAQGAVREARAILVCVNGAPDCLAFREWFLETHWTARTRIGHMPGANLEVLKLAEVDCEKLVSDCHDLEVALARGRTLELVTQAPGGRPHRLEADIGGWQRLPVASDGIITDGAWGNVPSGETFIAPLEGTATGSVVVDGSIPGLVVGPGQEIVLHFQRGRLARIEPEESPVARRLAETQIRHAKSVGDLDWANLAEVGVGLNPAVERLTGNMLLDEKAVGTAHVALGSNFFLGGTVQASIHCDLVIRGPGLLVDGKTVVERGRLAYSEADWHEHYKHVSPATSPWFAAGQVARSGIQATTSADGRLQRLLRSQPGRVSACFVGEQKTALLARDLYELLPVGGEWVAIDRLASRAGMSAGVARRVLHVMADYDLVMAR
;
A
#
# COMPACT_ATOMS: atom_id res chain seq x y z
N MET A 1 -11.62 5.31 34.93
CA MET A 1 -12.85 5.54 34.12
C MET A 1 -12.95 4.35 33.20
N SER A 2 -14.09 3.65 33.16
CA SER A 2 -14.26 2.48 32.29
C SER A 2 -14.45 2.96 30.86
N GLY A 3 -13.36 3.00 30.08
CA GLY A 3 -13.40 3.28 28.65
C GLY A 3 -14.17 2.22 27.88
N ASP A 4 -14.57 2.57 26.66
CA ASP A 4 -15.23 1.67 25.71
C ASP A 4 -14.30 0.47 25.38
N PRO A 5 -14.68 -0.78 25.70
CA PRO A 5 -13.83 -1.97 25.54
C PRO A 5 -13.23 -2.12 24.14
N ASP A 6 -13.98 -1.78 23.10
CA ASP A 6 -13.58 -1.96 21.71
C ASP A 6 -12.47 -0.97 21.33
N SER A 7 -12.59 0.28 21.77
CA SER A 7 -11.55 1.30 21.56
C SER A 7 -10.24 0.95 22.27
N HIS A 8 -10.33 0.30 23.43
CA HIS A 8 -9.16 -0.16 24.18
C HIS A 8 -8.49 -1.36 23.50
N ALA A 9 -9.27 -2.28 22.95
CA ALA A 9 -8.74 -3.42 22.20
C ALA A 9 -8.02 -2.96 20.92
N GLY A 10 -8.62 -2.05 20.15
CA GLY A 10 -7.97 -1.41 19.00
C GLY A 10 -6.69 -0.66 19.36
N ALA A 11 -6.69 0.11 20.47
CA ALA A 11 -5.48 0.77 20.97
C ALA A 11 -4.37 -0.22 21.37
N ARG A 12 -4.72 -1.35 22.01
CA ARG A 12 -3.75 -2.42 22.34
C ARG A 12 -3.19 -3.08 21.09
N GLN A 13 -4.04 -3.33 20.08
CA GLN A 13 -3.61 -3.89 18.80
C GLN A 13 -2.67 -2.93 18.06
N LEU A 14 -2.96 -1.64 18.05
CA LEU A 14 -2.09 -0.60 17.51
C LEU A 14 -0.68 -0.65 18.13
N VAL A 15 -0.59 -0.64 19.45
CA VAL A 15 0.71 -0.65 20.16
C VAL A 15 1.46 -1.96 19.93
N ARG A 16 0.78 -3.11 20.06
CA ARG A 16 1.43 -4.42 20.06
C ARG A 16 1.67 -5.00 18.67
N ARG A 17 0.72 -4.83 17.75
CA ARG A 17 0.76 -5.42 16.40
C ARG A 17 1.23 -4.40 15.38
N CYS A 18 0.57 -3.24 15.32
CA CYS A 18 0.89 -2.28 14.26
C CYS A 18 2.26 -1.64 14.45
N LEU A 19 2.58 -1.18 15.66
CA LEU A 19 3.90 -0.67 15.99
C LEU A 19 4.88 -1.76 16.44
N GLY A 20 4.39 -2.97 16.72
CA GLY A 20 5.23 -4.10 17.12
C GLY A 20 6.06 -3.84 18.37
N LEU A 21 5.55 -3.08 19.35
CA LEU A 21 6.31 -2.69 20.53
C LEU A 21 6.36 -3.83 21.56
N GLU A 22 7.56 -4.01 22.12
CA GLU A 22 7.83 -4.93 23.23
C GLU A 22 7.91 -4.19 24.56
N PRO A 23 7.72 -4.88 25.71
CA PRO A 23 7.89 -4.27 27.02
C PRO A 23 9.25 -3.58 27.18
N GLY A 24 9.23 -2.35 27.71
CA GLY A 24 10.43 -1.51 27.88
C GLY A 24 10.85 -0.69 26.65
N GLN A 25 10.27 -0.92 25.47
CA GLN A 25 10.48 -0.05 24.31
C GLN A 25 9.66 1.24 24.42
N GLN A 26 10.23 2.37 24.02
CA GLN A 26 9.63 3.69 24.21
C GLN A 26 8.63 4.04 23.10
N LEU A 27 7.43 4.47 23.50
CA LEU A 27 6.40 5.06 22.65
C LEU A 27 6.28 6.57 22.88
N VAL A 28 6.28 7.36 21.82
CA VAL A 28 5.87 8.77 21.89
C VAL A 28 4.52 8.95 21.22
N ILE A 29 3.60 9.64 21.88
CA ILE A 29 2.27 9.95 21.34
C ILE A 29 2.18 11.47 21.18
N LEU A 30 2.12 11.95 19.94
CA LEU A 30 1.82 13.35 19.65
C LEU A 30 0.31 13.52 19.58
N ALA A 31 -0.22 14.47 20.33
CA ALA A 31 -1.65 14.75 20.42
C ALA A 31 -1.92 16.25 20.35
N ASP A 32 -3.17 16.64 20.13
CA ASP A 32 -3.62 18.02 20.28
C ASP A 32 -4.99 18.08 20.94
N GLU A 33 -5.51 19.29 21.15
CA GLU A 33 -6.79 19.49 21.83
C GLU A 33 -7.99 18.74 21.20
N THR A 34 -7.88 18.28 19.96
CA THR A 34 -8.92 17.53 19.24
C THR A 34 -8.77 16.01 19.30
N THR A 35 -7.61 15.50 19.73
CA THR A 35 -7.28 14.06 19.72
C THR A 35 -6.83 13.51 21.08
N VAL A 36 -6.82 14.35 22.13
CA VAL A 36 -6.41 13.97 23.50
C VAL A 36 -7.10 12.70 23.98
N GLU A 37 -8.40 12.53 23.71
CA GLU A 37 -9.14 11.34 24.16
C GLU A 37 -8.57 10.04 23.59
N ALA A 38 -8.30 10.00 22.28
CA ALA A 38 -7.65 8.86 21.64
C ALA A 38 -6.22 8.66 22.16
N ALA A 39 -5.46 9.74 22.34
CA ALA A 39 -4.11 9.68 22.86
C ALA A 39 -4.04 9.09 24.28
N MET A 40 -5.02 9.42 25.14
CA MET A 40 -5.13 8.83 26.48
C MET A 40 -5.50 7.35 26.42
N ALA A 41 -6.44 6.95 25.56
CA ALA A 41 -6.77 5.53 25.37
C ALA A 41 -5.55 4.71 24.90
N ILE A 42 -4.73 5.27 24.00
CA ILE A 42 -3.46 4.67 23.57
C ILE A 42 -2.46 4.59 24.71
N ALA A 43 -2.33 5.64 25.52
CA ALA A 43 -1.43 5.68 26.67
C ALA A 43 -1.80 4.60 27.71
N GLU A 44 -3.09 4.45 28.03
CA GLU A 44 -3.61 3.39 28.90
C GLU A 44 -3.33 1.99 28.32
N ALA A 45 -3.52 1.82 27.00
CA ALA A 45 -3.19 0.56 26.32
C ALA A 45 -1.68 0.25 26.41
N ALA A 46 -0.81 1.23 26.19
CA ALA A 46 0.63 1.08 26.32
C ALA A 46 1.05 0.72 27.76
N GLU A 47 0.46 1.37 28.77
CA GLU A 47 0.68 1.03 30.18
C GLU A 47 0.29 -0.42 30.49
N SER A 48 -0.88 -0.88 30.02
CA SER A 48 -1.33 -2.27 30.19
C SER A 48 -0.38 -3.30 29.55
N LEU A 49 0.36 -2.87 28.52
CA LEU A 49 1.34 -3.68 27.79
C LEU A 49 2.77 -3.53 28.33
N HIS A 50 2.96 -2.78 29.42
CA HIS A 50 4.27 -2.47 30.01
C HIS A 50 5.22 -1.78 29.01
N VAL A 51 4.64 -0.96 28.13
CA VAL A 51 5.35 -0.12 27.17
C VAL A 51 5.46 1.29 27.76
N PRO A 52 6.67 1.73 28.15
CA PRO A 52 6.90 3.12 28.55
C PRO A 52 6.45 4.07 27.46
N HIS A 53 5.73 5.12 27.84
CA HIS A 53 5.19 6.07 26.88
C HIS A 53 5.33 7.52 27.36
N THR A 54 5.35 8.45 26.41
CA THR A 54 5.31 9.89 26.68
C THR A 54 4.30 10.54 25.73
N ALA A 55 3.27 11.17 26.28
CA ALA A 55 2.33 11.98 25.52
C ALA A 55 2.81 13.43 25.43
N ILE A 56 2.85 13.99 24.21
CA ILE A 56 3.27 15.35 23.93
C ILE A 56 2.12 16.08 23.26
N LEU A 57 1.64 17.14 23.90
CA LEU A 57 0.61 18.01 23.32
C LEU A 57 1.26 19.02 22.36
N VAL A 58 0.85 18.98 21.09
CA VAL A 58 1.25 19.90 20.02
C VAL A 58 0.00 20.67 19.58
N PRO A 59 -0.29 21.85 20.15
CA PRO A 59 -1.53 22.56 19.88
C PRO A 59 -1.79 22.81 18.39
N VAL A 60 -3.04 22.84 17.95
CA VAL A 60 -3.39 23.07 16.53
C VAL A 60 -2.81 24.39 16.01
N SER A 61 -2.75 25.41 16.86
CA SER A 61 -2.11 26.70 16.53
C SER A 61 -0.61 26.61 16.28
N VAL A 62 0.08 25.61 16.83
CA VAL A 62 1.49 25.31 16.54
C VAL A 62 1.60 24.55 15.22
N GLN A 63 0.76 23.53 15.00
CA GLN A 63 0.76 22.74 13.77
C GLN A 63 0.60 23.62 12.52
N ARG A 64 -0.30 24.60 12.56
CA ARG A 64 -0.53 25.58 11.48
C ARG A 64 0.66 26.50 11.18
N ARG A 65 1.66 26.56 12.06
CA ARG A 65 2.85 27.43 11.94
C ARG A 65 4.11 26.67 11.50
N ILE A 66 4.16 25.35 11.72
CA ILE A 66 5.33 24.51 11.42
C ILE A 66 5.48 24.37 9.89
N PRO A 67 6.67 24.73 9.36
CA PRO A 67 7.68 23.70 9.11
C PRO A 67 9.05 23.94 9.79
N LEU A 68 9.18 24.92 10.69
CA LEU A 68 10.48 25.18 11.36
C LEU A 68 10.73 24.19 12.49
N GLN A 69 11.79 23.36 12.38
CA GLN A 69 12.23 22.37 13.39
C GLN A 69 12.34 22.93 14.81
N SER A 70 12.57 24.25 14.96
CA SER A 70 12.64 24.98 16.22
C SER A 70 11.34 25.00 17.03
N ASP A 71 10.21 24.64 16.41
CA ASP A 71 8.88 24.80 17.02
C ASP A 71 8.48 23.59 17.89
N LEU A 72 9.15 22.44 17.74
CA LEU A 72 9.14 21.40 18.76
C LEU A 72 10.18 21.74 19.84
N SER A 73 9.78 21.68 21.10
CA SER A 73 10.70 21.90 22.22
C SER A 73 11.87 20.91 22.19
N LEU A 74 13.04 21.30 22.71
CA LEU A 74 14.21 20.41 22.77
C LEU A 74 13.90 19.09 23.50
N LEU A 75 13.01 19.13 24.50
CA LEU A 75 12.53 17.94 25.20
C LEU A 75 11.71 17.03 24.28
N ALA A 76 10.81 17.59 23.48
CA ALA A 76 10.02 16.81 22.52
C ALA A 76 10.93 16.19 21.44
N GLN A 77 11.89 16.95 20.93
CA GLN A 77 12.86 16.44 19.95
C GLN A 77 13.70 15.30 20.54
N GLY A 78 14.15 15.41 21.80
CA GLY A 78 14.87 14.36 22.49
C GLY A 78 14.03 13.09 22.66
N ALA A 79 12.79 13.23 23.13
CA ALA A 79 11.87 12.10 23.29
C ALA A 79 11.60 11.38 21.97
N VAL A 80 11.33 12.13 20.90
CA VAL A 80 11.06 11.59 19.57
C VAL A 80 12.28 10.85 19.00
N ARG A 81 13.51 11.34 19.22
CA ARG A 81 14.75 10.69 18.74
C ARG A 81 15.07 9.38 19.47
N GLU A 82 14.70 9.26 20.73
CA GLU A 82 14.90 8.04 21.54
C GLU A 82 13.74 7.04 21.40
N ALA A 83 12.62 7.45 20.80
CA ALA A 83 11.43 6.62 20.66
C ALA A 83 11.66 5.44 19.71
N ARG A 84 11.20 4.25 20.11
CA ARG A 84 11.10 3.10 19.21
C ARG A 84 9.97 3.27 18.21
N ALA A 85 8.87 3.87 18.66
CA ALA A 85 7.73 4.19 17.83
C ALA A 85 7.13 5.54 18.21
N ILE A 86 6.52 6.19 17.21
CA ILE A 86 5.83 7.46 17.37
C ILE A 86 4.42 7.31 16.79
N LEU A 87 3.43 7.80 17.52
CA LEU A 87 2.07 7.98 17.02
C LEU A 87 1.79 9.46 16.81
N VAL A 88 1.48 9.82 15.58
CA VAL A 88 1.12 11.18 15.18
C VAL A 88 -0.41 11.26 15.17
N CYS A 89 -1.00 11.45 16.35
CA CYS A 89 -2.44 11.57 16.57
C CYS A 89 -2.81 13.05 16.63
N VAL A 90 -2.70 13.79 15.54
CA VAL A 90 -2.95 15.24 15.52
C VAL A 90 -4.07 15.60 14.55
N ASN A 91 -4.40 16.88 14.41
CA ASN A 91 -5.59 17.35 13.76
C ASN A 91 -5.66 16.91 12.30
N GLY A 92 -6.89 16.56 11.88
CA GLY A 92 -7.19 16.08 10.53
C GLY A 92 -7.19 17.17 9.45
N ALA A 93 -7.31 18.44 9.82
CA ALA A 93 -7.62 19.53 8.91
C ALA A 93 -6.52 19.76 7.84
N PRO A 94 -6.91 20.18 6.61
CA PRO A 94 -5.95 20.41 5.52
C PRO A 94 -4.85 21.43 5.84
N ASP A 95 -5.16 22.44 6.66
CA ASP A 95 -4.20 23.47 7.08
C ASP A 95 -3.16 22.98 8.10
N CYS A 96 -3.29 21.74 8.59
CA CYS A 96 -2.31 21.07 9.44
C CYS A 96 -1.50 20.02 8.67
N LEU A 97 -1.75 19.81 7.38
CA LEU A 97 -1.09 18.79 6.55
C LEU A 97 0.42 18.97 6.52
N ALA A 98 0.91 20.21 6.34
CA ALA A 98 2.34 20.51 6.27
C ALA A 98 3.12 20.08 7.53
N PHE A 99 2.52 20.18 8.71
CA PHE A 99 3.12 19.67 9.95
C PHE A 99 3.27 18.15 9.91
N ARG A 100 2.20 17.45 9.50
CA ARG A 100 2.19 15.99 9.45
C ARG A 100 3.19 15.47 8.42
N GLU A 101 3.20 16.03 7.22
CA GLU A 101 4.17 15.69 6.16
C GLU A 101 5.60 15.92 6.64
N TRP A 102 5.91 17.12 7.15
CA TRP A 102 7.22 17.43 7.71
C TRP A 102 7.65 16.40 8.77
N PHE A 103 6.73 16.00 9.66
CA PHE A 103 7.04 15.05 10.72
C PHE A 103 7.30 13.63 10.19
N LEU A 104 6.48 13.16 9.23
CA LEU A 104 6.60 11.83 8.62
C LEU A 104 7.85 11.71 7.74
N GLU A 105 8.23 12.80 7.06
CA GLU A 105 9.42 12.87 6.22
C GLU A 105 10.70 13.16 7.00
N THR A 106 10.58 13.60 8.25
CA THR A 106 11.72 13.72 9.15
C THR A 106 12.23 12.32 9.48
N HIS A 107 13.39 11.96 8.91
CA HIS A 107 14.04 10.69 9.15
C HIS A 107 14.66 10.65 10.56
N TRP A 108 13.83 10.44 11.59
CA TRP A 108 14.24 10.48 13.00
C TRP A 108 15.36 9.49 13.30
N THR A 109 15.15 8.21 13.02
CA THR A 109 16.17 7.16 13.02
C THR A 109 15.79 6.05 12.02
N ALA A 110 16.76 5.24 11.59
CA ALA A 110 16.50 4.05 10.75
C ALA A 110 15.66 2.96 11.45
N ARG A 111 15.40 3.09 12.76
CA ARG A 111 14.66 2.12 13.58
C ARG A 111 13.35 2.68 14.12
N THR A 112 12.99 3.92 13.81
CA THR A 112 11.74 4.50 14.29
C THR A 112 10.58 4.01 13.43
N ARG A 113 9.48 3.60 14.06
CA ARG A 113 8.21 3.24 13.41
C ARG A 113 7.20 4.35 13.64
N ILE A 114 6.55 4.88 12.60
CA ILE A 114 5.62 6.01 12.77
C ILE A 114 4.21 5.62 12.33
N GLY A 115 3.25 5.62 13.26
CA GLY A 115 1.83 5.52 12.93
C GLY A 115 1.22 6.90 12.76
N HIS A 116 0.58 7.12 11.62
CA HIS A 116 -0.08 8.38 11.27
C HIS A 116 -1.60 8.25 11.45
N MET A 117 -2.19 9.11 12.30
CA MET A 117 -3.60 9.04 12.68
C MET A 117 -4.25 10.43 12.69
N PRO A 118 -4.41 11.07 11.52
CA PRO A 118 -4.95 12.41 11.44
C PRO A 118 -6.43 12.44 11.89
N GLY A 119 -6.74 13.25 12.89
CA GLY A 119 -8.08 13.38 13.47
C GLY A 119 -8.51 12.19 14.33
N ALA A 120 -7.55 11.46 14.92
CA ALA A 120 -7.81 10.29 15.76
C ALA A 120 -8.83 10.56 16.87
N ASN A 121 -9.80 9.67 16.99
CA ASN A 121 -10.80 9.62 18.06
C ASN A 121 -11.04 8.15 18.45
N LEU A 122 -11.90 7.91 19.45
CA LEU A 122 -12.17 6.54 19.92
C LEU A 122 -12.78 5.63 18.84
N GLU A 123 -13.60 6.16 17.94
CA GLU A 123 -14.16 5.39 16.82
C GLU A 123 -13.05 4.94 15.85
N VAL A 124 -12.11 5.83 15.53
CA VAL A 124 -10.94 5.50 14.69
C VAL A 124 -10.09 4.39 15.33
N LEU A 125 -9.95 4.38 16.66
CA LEU A 125 -9.23 3.33 17.36
C LEU A 125 -9.90 1.96 17.23
N LYS A 126 -11.24 1.90 17.29
CA LYS A 126 -11.98 0.64 17.10
C LYS A 126 -11.68 0.01 15.73
N LEU A 127 -11.51 0.85 14.70
CA LEU A 127 -11.21 0.40 13.34
C LEU A 127 -9.80 -0.23 13.18
N ALA A 128 -8.93 -0.08 14.18
CA ALA A 128 -7.65 -0.77 14.23
C ALA A 128 -7.76 -2.22 14.76
N GLU A 129 -8.89 -2.58 15.38
CA GLU A 129 -9.13 -3.94 15.85
C GLU A 129 -9.62 -4.84 14.70
N VAL A 130 -8.73 -5.67 14.19
CA VAL A 130 -8.99 -6.56 13.04
C VAL A 130 -8.27 -7.89 13.20
N ASP A 131 -8.65 -8.90 12.43
CA ASP A 131 -7.80 -10.07 12.24
C ASP A 131 -6.55 -9.67 11.44
N CYS A 132 -5.45 -9.35 12.14
CA CYS A 132 -4.19 -8.95 11.53
C CYS A 132 -3.64 -9.99 10.56
N GLU A 133 -3.76 -11.28 10.88
CA GLU A 133 -3.17 -12.34 10.05
C GLU A 133 -3.92 -12.42 8.73
N LYS A 134 -5.26 -12.34 8.79
CA LYS A 134 -6.09 -12.29 7.58
C LYS A 134 -5.85 -11.02 6.77
N LEU A 135 -5.77 -9.85 7.42
CA LEU A 135 -5.55 -8.57 6.72
C LEU A 135 -4.20 -8.55 6.01
N VAL A 136 -3.14 -9.01 6.67
CA VAL A 136 -1.80 -9.13 6.06
C VAL A 136 -1.83 -10.08 4.88
N SER A 137 -2.48 -11.24 5.01
CA SER A 137 -2.63 -12.19 3.90
C SER A 137 -3.35 -11.57 2.71
N ASP A 138 -4.48 -10.91 2.94
CA ASP A 138 -5.29 -10.32 1.86
C ASP A 138 -4.56 -9.18 1.14
N CYS A 139 -3.90 -8.30 1.91
CA CYS A 139 -3.10 -7.22 1.35
C CYS A 139 -1.94 -7.78 0.52
N HIS A 140 -1.29 -8.85 0.99
CA HIS A 140 -0.17 -9.49 0.32
C HIS A 140 -0.58 -10.20 -0.98
N ASP A 141 -1.71 -10.92 -1.00
CA ASP A 141 -2.21 -11.58 -2.21
C ASP A 141 -2.45 -10.56 -3.34
N LEU A 142 -3.06 -9.42 -3.00
CA LEU A 142 -3.26 -8.33 -3.94
C LEU A 142 -1.93 -7.66 -4.34
N GLU A 143 -0.99 -7.49 -3.40
CA GLU A 143 0.35 -6.95 -3.65
C GLU A 143 1.11 -7.80 -4.67
N VAL A 144 1.04 -9.14 -4.55
CA VAL A 144 1.65 -10.06 -5.51
C VAL A 144 1.01 -9.89 -6.89
N ALA A 145 -0.32 -9.90 -6.99
CA ALA A 145 -1.00 -9.75 -8.28
C ALA A 145 -0.60 -8.44 -8.98
N LEU A 146 -0.62 -7.32 -8.25
CA LEU A 146 -0.28 -6.00 -8.79
C LEU A 146 1.22 -5.87 -9.12
N ALA A 147 2.12 -6.42 -8.31
CA ALA A 147 3.57 -6.36 -8.58
C ALA A 147 3.97 -7.18 -9.82
N ARG A 148 3.26 -8.28 -10.08
CA ARG A 148 3.51 -9.17 -11.24
C ARG A 148 2.85 -8.67 -12.51
N GLY A 149 1.63 -8.15 -12.37
CA GLY A 149 0.78 -7.72 -13.46
C GLY A 149 1.38 -6.59 -14.27
N ARG A 150 1.15 -6.58 -15.58
CA ARG A 150 1.57 -5.47 -16.46
C ARG A 150 0.45 -4.50 -16.76
N THR A 151 -0.79 -4.95 -16.69
CA THR A 151 -2.00 -4.18 -16.98
C THR A 151 -3.03 -4.39 -15.89
N LEU A 152 -3.80 -3.35 -15.57
CA LEU A 152 -4.97 -3.44 -14.73
C LEU A 152 -6.22 -2.97 -15.47
N GLU A 153 -7.36 -3.50 -15.07
CA GLU A 153 -8.68 -3.07 -15.51
C GLU A 153 -9.61 -2.98 -14.28
N LEU A 154 -10.01 -1.76 -13.94
CA LEU A 154 -10.99 -1.49 -12.90
C LEU A 154 -12.39 -1.41 -13.54
N VAL A 155 -13.27 -2.30 -13.11
CA VAL A 155 -14.64 -2.45 -13.62
C VAL A 155 -15.63 -1.95 -12.59
N THR A 156 -16.47 -1.00 -12.98
CA THR A 156 -17.52 -0.41 -12.15
C THR A 156 -18.86 -0.41 -12.88
N GLN A 157 -19.96 -0.14 -12.18
CA GLN A 157 -21.29 -0.10 -12.78
C GLN A 157 -21.98 1.20 -12.46
N ALA A 158 -22.57 1.83 -13.48
CA ALA A 158 -23.51 2.92 -13.31
C ALA A 158 -24.90 2.37 -12.93
N PRO A 159 -25.84 3.20 -12.45
CA PRO A 159 -27.21 2.76 -12.23
C PRO A 159 -27.80 2.10 -13.48
N GLY A 160 -28.54 1.03 -13.26
CA GLY A 160 -29.06 0.19 -14.36
C GLY A 160 -28.06 -0.85 -14.87
N GLY A 161 -26.90 -1.00 -14.24
CA GLY A 161 -25.94 -2.09 -14.50
C GLY A 161 -25.05 -1.88 -15.72
N ARG A 162 -24.99 -0.66 -16.27
CA ARG A 162 -24.10 -0.33 -17.38
C ARG A 162 -22.64 -0.39 -16.89
N PRO A 163 -21.76 -1.22 -17.49
CA PRO A 163 -20.38 -1.32 -17.06
C PRO A 163 -19.55 -0.11 -17.54
N HIS A 164 -18.60 0.29 -16.71
CA HIS A 164 -17.53 1.24 -16.99
C HIS A 164 -16.20 0.56 -16.69
N ARG A 165 -15.22 0.73 -17.58
CA ARG A 165 -13.91 0.09 -17.51
C ARG A 165 -12.84 1.18 -17.59
N LEU A 166 -11.95 1.18 -16.60
CA LEU A 166 -10.74 1.99 -16.58
C LEU A 166 -9.54 1.05 -16.72
N GLU A 167 -8.83 1.17 -17.83
CA GLU A 167 -7.64 0.37 -18.15
C GLU A 167 -6.40 1.22 -17.92
N ALA A 168 -5.33 0.64 -17.38
CA ALA A 168 -4.03 1.29 -17.25
C ALA A 168 -2.89 0.26 -17.22
N ASP A 169 -1.71 0.66 -17.67
CA ASP A 169 -0.52 -0.16 -17.49
C ASP A 169 0.02 0.03 -16.06
N ILE A 170 0.54 -1.04 -15.48
CA ILE A 170 1.20 -1.06 -14.16
C ILE A 170 2.61 -1.64 -14.21
N GLY A 171 3.15 -1.95 -15.39
CA GLY A 171 4.59 -2.15 -15.60
C GLY A 171 5.23 -3.40 -14.98
N GLY A 172 4.49 -4.22 -14.23
CA GLY A 172 5.03 -5.35 -13.51
C GLY A 172 6.05 -4.91 -12.47
N TRP A 173 7.12 -5.68 -12.35
CA TRP A 173 8.18 -5.49 -11.35
C TRP A 173 8.87 -4.12 -11.32
N GLN A 174 8.66 -3.27 -12.32
CA GLN A 174 9.18 -1.91 -12.39
C GLN A 174 8.38 -0.90 -11.57
N ARG A 175 7.10 -1.18 -11.29
CA ARG A 175 6.22 -0.37 -10.44
C ARG A 175 5.65 -1.28 -9.36
N LEU A 176 6.15 -1.12 -8.14
CA LEU A 176 5.72 -1.97 -7.04
C LEU A 176 4.51 -1.34 -6.33
N PRO A 177 3.48 -2.15 -6.01
CA PRO A 177 2.37 -1.72 -5.16
C PRO A 177 2.84 -1.52 -3.71
N VAL A 178 2.00 -0.88 -2.91
CA VAL A 178 2.18 -0.74 -1.46
C VAL A 178 1.02 -1.43 -0.76
N ALA A 179 1.34 -2.38 0.11
CA ALA A 179 0.40 -2.98 1.05
C ALA A 179 0.39 -2.16 2.35
N SER A 180 -0.77 -1.63 2.73
CA SER A 180 -1.06 -1.05 4.03
C SER A 180 -1.79 -2.10 4.86
N ASP A 181 -1.02 -3.06 5.38
CA ASP A 181 -1.49 -4.31 5.98
C ASP A 181 -1.68 -4.25 7.51
N GLY A 182 -1.40 -3.11 8.11
CA GLY A 182 -1.46 -2.93 9.56
C GLY A 182 -0.13 -3.20 10.27
N ILE A 183 0.98 -3.43 9.57
CA ILE A 183 2.31 -3.59 10.19
C ILE A 183 3.23 -2.44 9.77
N ILE A 184 3.76 -1.71 10.74
CA ILE A 184 4.70 -0.61 10.51
C ILE A 184 6.10 -1.08 10.88
N THR A 185 6.96 -1.20 9.87
CA THR A 185 8.32 -1.70 9.99
C THR A 185 9.33 -0.61 10.31
N ASP A 186 10.55 -1.02 10.69
CA ASP A 186 11.63 -0.11 11.06
C ASP A 186 11.97 0.88 9.95
N GLY A 187 11.99 2.18 10.29
CA GLY A 187 12.27 3.25 9.34
C GLY A 187 11.12 3.57 8.39
N ALA A 188 9.94 2.99 8.60
CA ALA A 188 8.74 3.25 7.81
C ALA A 188 7.67 3.98 8.64
N TRP A 189 6.71 4.55 7.90
CA TRP A 189 5.48 5.07 8.46
C TRP A 189 4.25 4.49 7.73
N GLY A 190 3.10 4.51 8.39
CA GLY A 190 1.84 4.03 7.80
C GLY A 190 0.61 4.65 8.46
N ASN A 191 -0.49 4.70 7.71
CA ASN A 191 -1.77 5.16 8.21
C ASN A 191 -2.38 4.12 9.16
N VAL A 192 -2.98 4.60 10.25
CA VAL A 192 -3.78 3.79 11.18
C VAL A 192 -5.18 4.41 11.31
N PRO A 193 -6.27 3.64 11.12
CA PRO A 193 -6.30 2.22 10.76
C PRO A 193 -5.68 1.95 9.38
N SER A 194 -5.28 0.71 9.14
CA SER A 194 -4.75 0.25 7.85
C SER A 194 -5.78 -0.63 7.14
N GLY A 195 -5.42 -1.23 6.01
CA GLY A 195 -6.23 -2.23 5.32
C GLY A 195 -6.55 -1.84 3.89
N GLU A 196 -5.52 -1.71 3.08
CA GLU A 196 -5.63 -1.51 1.64
C GLU A 196 -4.34 -1.99 0.96
N THR A 197 -4.43 -2.28 -0.33
CA THR A 197 -3.25 -2.38 -1.20
C THR A 197 -3.51 -1.55 -2.45
N PHE A 198 -2.52 -0.74 -2.83
CA PHE A 198 -2.65 0.20 -3.93
C PHE A 198 -1.41 0.24 -4.81
N ILE A 199 -1.56 0.76 -6.02
CA ILE A 199 -0.49 0.98 -6.98
C ILE A 199 -0.72 2.29 -7.74
N ALA A 200 0.36 3.01 -8.02
CA ALA A 200 0.33 4.12 -8.95
C ALA A 200 0.42 3.58 -10.39
N PRO A 201 -0.59 3.76 -11.25
CA PRO A 201 -0.50 3.35 -12.65
C PRO A 201 0.64 4.07 -13.38
N LEU A 202 1.13 3.47 -14.47
CA LEU A 202 2.11 4.11 -15.34
C LEU A 202 1.49 5.36 -15.97
N GLU A 203 2.21 6.47 -15.86
CA GLU A 203 1.74 7.78 -16.26
C GLU A 203 1.42 7.81 -17.76
N GLY A 204 0.33 8.48 -18.12
CA GLY A 204 -0.05 8.63 -19.53
C GLY A 204 -0.74 7.42 -20.17
N THR A 205 -0.86 6.29 -19.46
CA THR A 205 -1.42 5.04 -20.02
C THR A 205 -2.93 4.89 -19.79
N ALA A 206 -3.45 5.46 -18.70
CA ALA A 206 -4.84 5.19 -18.30
C ALA A 206 -5.87 5.72 -19.31
N THR A 207 -6.88 4.90 -19.63
CA THR A 207 -7.99 5.27 -20.51
C THR A 207 -9.29 4.58 -20.09
N GLY A 208 -10.42 5.22 -20.40
CA GLY A 208 -11.74 4.68 -20.12
C GLY A 208 -12.46 5.49 -19.06
N SER A 209 -13.23 4.82 -18.21
CA SER A 209 -14.04 5.52 -17.21
C SER A 209 -14.33 4.68 -15.99
N VAL A 210 -14.62 5.35 -14.88
CA VAL A 210 -14.91 4.73 -13.59
C VAL A 210 -16.07 5.47 -12.91
N VAL A 211 -16.96 4.72 -12.26
CA VAL A 211 -18.09 5.25 -11.50
C VAL A 211 -17.69 5.40 -10.03
N VAL A 212 -17.87 6.59 -9.48
CA VAL A 212 -17.66 6.92 -8.06
C VAL A 212 -19.03 7.01 -7.39
N ASP A 213 -19.35 6.00 -6.59
CA ASP A 213 -20.62 5.81 -5.87
C ASP A 213 -20.42 5.58 -4.35
N GLY A 214 -19.16 5.61 -3.90
CA GLY A 214 -18.80 5.42 -2.50
C GLY A 214 -18.80 6.74 -1.74
N SER A 215 -17.69 7.47 -1.86
CA SER A 215 -17.49 8.76 -1.21
C SER A 215 -16.42 9.57 -1.93
N ILE A 216 -16.44 10.87 -1.67
CA ILE A 216 -15.41 11.84 -2.03
C ILE A 216 -14.99 12.58 -0.75
N PRO A 217 -13.89 13.35 -0.73
CA PRO A 217 -13.43 14.02 0.48
C PRO A 217 -14.53 14.87 1.14
N GLY A 218 -15.00 14.43 2.30
CA GLY A 218 -16.03 15.02 3.14
C GLY A 218 -17.49 14.74 2.73
N LEU A 219 -17.78 13.86 1.78
CA LEU A 219 -19.15 13.54 1.36
C LEU A 219 -19.27 12.06 0.98
N VAL A 220 -20.23 11.37 1.59
CA VAL A 220 -20.70 10.06 1.10
C VAL A 220 -21.62 10.29 -0.09
N VAL A 221 -21.37 9.59 -1.19
CA VAL A 221 -22.19 9.69 -2.40
C VAL A 221 -23.51 8.95 -2.16
N GLY A 222 -24.64 9.66 -2.30
CA GLY A 222 -25.97 9.07 -2.14
C GLY A 222 -26.42 8.29 -3.38
N PRO A 223 -27.41 7.38 -3.25
CA PRO A 223 -27.97 6.67 -4.39
C PRO A 223 -28.48 7.62 -5.48
N GLY A 224 -28.06 7.40 -6.73
CA GLY A 224 -28.44 8.24 -7.88
C GLY A 224 -27.67 9.56 -7.95
N GLN A 225 -26.63 9.75 -7.14
CA GLN A 225 -25.75 10.92 -7.14
C GLN A 225 -24.32 10.59 -7.60
N GLU A 226 -24.09 9.35 -8.04
CA GLU A 226 -22.80 8.91 -8.56
C GLU A 226 -22.31 9.77 -9.74
N ILE A 227 -20.99 9.89 -9.82
CA ILE A 227 -20.31 10.58 -10.91
C ILE A 227 -19.42 9.60 -11.66
N VAL A 228 -19.28 9.80 -12.96
CA VAL A 228 -18.39 9.06 -13.83
C VAL A 228 -17.19 9.93 -14.16
N LEU A 229 -16.01 9.43 -13.86
CA LEU A 229 -14.75 10.05 -14.25
C LEU A 229 -14.29 9.42 -15.56
N HIS A 230 -14.00 10.24 -16.57
CA HIS A 230 -13.50 9.79 -17.87
C HIS A 230 -12.02 10.15 -17.99
N PHE A 231 -11.19 9.16 -18.30
CA PHE A 231 -9.74 9.29 -18.41
C PHE A 231 -9.27 9.12 -19.86
N GLN A 232 -8.34 9.98 -20.26
CA GLN A 232 -7.64 9.89 -21.54
C GLN A 232 -6.16 10.21 -21.34
N ARG A 233 -5.28 9.30 -21.78
CA ARG A 233 -3.82 9.44 -21.65
C ARG A 233 -3.40 9.74 -20.20
N GLY A 234 -3.88 8.92 -19.26
CA GLY A 234 -3.54 9.05 -17.85
C GLY A 234 -4.21 10.22 -17.12
N ARG A 235 -5.05 11.01 -17.78
CA ARG A 235 -5.59 12.26 -17.22
C ARG A 235 -7.11 12.31 -17.22
N LEU A 236 -7.68 12.88 -16.16
CA LEU A 236 -9.10 13.18 -16.08
C LEU A 236 -9.49 14.18 -17.18
N ALA A 237 -10.32 13.74 -18.11
CA ALA A 237 -10.81 14.52 -19.23
C ALA A 237 -12.20 15.14 -18.96
N ARG A 238 -13.07 14.42 -18.24
CA ARG A 238 -14.45 14.86 -17.97
C ARG A 238 -15.02 14.17 -16.71
N ILE A 239 -15.88 14.89 -16.01
CA ILE A 239 -16.76 14.35 -14.95
C ILE A 239 -18.20 14.39 -15.48
N GLU A 240 -18.96 13.31 -15.27
CA GLU A 240 -20.35 13.20 -15.72
C GLU A 240 -21.26 12.69 -14.59
N PRO A 241 -22.33 13.41 -14.20
CA PRO A 241 -22.75 14.72 -14.70
C PRO A 241 -21.87 15.85 -14.12
N GLU A 242 -21.39 16.75 -14.97
CA GLU A 242 -20.51 17.87 -14.59
C GLU A 242 -21.16 18.82 -13.57
N GLU A 243 -22.46 19.04 -13.71
CA GLU A 243 -23.23 19.97 -12.86
C GLU A 243 -23.88 19.30 -11.64
N SER A 244 -23.56 18.03 -11.37
CA SER A 244 -24.10 17.34 -10.19
C SER A 244 -23.56 17.97 -8.89
N PRO A 245 -24.31 17.89 -7.77
CA PRO A 245 -23.82 18.37 -6.48
C PRO A 245 -22.48 17.75 -6.05
N VAL A 246 -22.27 16.47 -6.38
CA VAL A 246 -21.01 15.74 -6.08
C VAL A 246 -19.86 16.28 -6.93
N ALA A 247 -20.05 16.44 -8.25
CA ALA A 247 -19.03 16.99 -9.14
C ALA A 247 -18.65 18.42 -8.77
N ARG A 248 -19.63 19.28 -8.46
CA ARG A 248 -19.39 20.64 -7.97
C ARG A 248 -18.59 20.61 -6.67
N ARG A 249 -18.97 19.78 -5.69
CA ARG A 249 -18.23 19.69 -4.44
C ARG A 249 -16.77 19.26 -4.64
N LEU A 250 -16.52 18.26 -5.49
CA LEU A 250 -15.16 17.84 -5.85
C LEU A 250 -14.37 18.98 -6.51
N ALA A 251 -15.00 19.67 -7.47
CA ALA A 251 -14.41 20.80 -8.17
C ALA A 251 -14.03 21.93 -7.21
N GLU A 252 -14.90 22.24 -6.25
CA GLU A 252 -14.76 23.37 -5.35
C GLU A 252 -13.80 23.11 -4.17
N THR A 253 -13.83 21.90 -3.62
CA THR A 253 -13.07 21.55 -2.41
C THR A 253 -11.67 21.01 -2.70
N GLN A 254 -11.46 20.37 -3.85
CA GLN A 254 -10.19 19.73 -4.19
C GLN A 254 -9.55 20.42 -5.40
N ILE A 255 -10.24 20.41 -6.54
CA ILE A 255 -9.65 20.83 -7.83
C ILE A 255 -9.40 22.35 -7.89
N ARG A 256 -10.23 23.16 -7.22
CA ARG A 256 -10.12 24.62 -7.22
C ARG A 256 -8.74 25.09 -6.73
N HIS A 257 -8.20 24.45 -5.70
CA HIS A 257 -6.88 24.80 -5.17
C HIS A 257 -5.80 24.62 -6.23
N ALA A 258 -5.70 23.44 -6.82
CA ALA A 258 -4.75 23.14 -7.89
C ALA A 258 -4.86 24.12 -9.07
N LYS A 259 -6.09 24.40 -9.52
CA LYS A 259 -6.32 25.38 -10.59
C LYS A 259 -5.88 26.79 -10.21
N SER A 260 -6.09 27.20 -8.95
CA SER A 260 -5.73 28.54 -8.47
C SER A 260 -4.22 28.77 -8.42
N VAL A 261 -3.43 27.71 -8.23
CA VAL A 261 -1.95 27.77 -8.24
C VAL A 261 -1.35 27.45 -9.61
N GLY A 262 -2.19 27.24 -10.63
CA GLY A 262 -1.74 26.93 -12.00
C GLY A 262 -1.12 25.53 -12.16
N ASP A 263 -1.40 24.62 -11.22
CA ASP A 263 -0.99 23.23 -11.33
C ASP A 263 -1.74 22.58 -12.51
N LEU A 264 -1.01 21.98 -13.45
CA LEU A 264 -1.58 21.28 -14.60
C LEU A 264 -1.64 19.77 -14.36
N ASP A 265 -0.94 19.25 -13.36
CA ASP A 265 -0.74 17.82 -13.08
C ASP A 265 -1.79 17.22 -12.15
N TRP A 266 -2.62 18.06 -11.51
CA TRP A 266 -3.74 17.62 -10.65
C TRP A 266 -4.70 16.61 -11.30
N ALA A 267 -4.80 16.60 -12.63
CA ALA A 267 -5.71 15.72 -13.36
C ALA A 267 -5.13 14.31 -13.60
N ASN A 268 -3.88 14.03 -13.22
CA ASN A 268 -3.26 12.73 -13.36
C ASN A 268 -4.00 11.65 -12.55
N LEU A 269 -4.17 10.44 -13.10
CA LEU A 269 -4.59 9.27 -12.32
C LEU A 269 -3.40 8.82 -11.46
N ALA A 270 -3.45 9.17 -10.18
CA ALA A 270 -2.34 9.01 -9.27
C ALA A 270 -2.25 7.59 -8.68
N GLU A 271 -3.40 6.99 -8.41
CA GLU A 271 -3.50 5.74 -7.65
C GLU A 271 -4.73 4.95 -8.07
N VAL A 272 -4.60 3.63 -8.00
CA VAL A 272 -5.72 2.69 -7.92
C VAL A 272 -5.47 1.78 -6.72
N GLY A 273 -6.43 1.72 -5.79
CA GLY A 273 -6.33 0.90 -4.58
C GLY A 273 -7.59 0.13 -4.27
N VAL A 274 -7.47 -0.86 -3.39
CA VAL A 274 -8.57 -1.72 -2.92
C VAL A 274 -8.58 -1.73 -1.40
N GLY A 275 -9.73 -1.41 -0.83
CA GLY A 275 -9.96 -1.47 0.61
C GLY A 275 -10.23 -2.90 1.10
N LEU A 276 -9.59 -3.25 2.22
CA LEU A 276 -9.53 -4.60 2.78
C LEU A 276 -9.81 -4.64 4.30
N ASN A 277 -9.98 -3.48 4.97
CA ASN A 277 -10.29 -3.41 6.39
C ASN A 277 -11.77 -3.77 6.67
N PRO A 278 -12.05 -4.89 7.35
CA PRO A 278 -13.41 -5.31 7.65
C PRO A 278 -14.10 -4.49 8.73
N ALA A 279 -13.36 -3.77 9.57
CA ALA A 279 -13.93 -2.95 10.65
C ALA A 279 -14.56 -1.65 10.13
N VAL A 280 -14.18 -1.19 8.93
CA VAL A 280 -14.80 0.00 8.32
C VAL A 280 -16.09 -0.39 7.60
N GLU A 281 -17.18 -0.51 8.37
CA GLU A 281 -18.47 -0.96 7.84
C GLU A 281 -19.24 0.10 7.05
N ARG A 282 -18.92 1.38 7.26
CA ARG A 282 -19.68 2.51 6.74
C ARG A 282 -18.74 3.62 6.27
N LEU A 283 -19.02 4.15 5.08
CA LEU A 283 -18.33 5.34 4.61
C LEU A 283 -18.85 6.58 5.32
N THR A 284 -17.95 7.54 5.48
CA THR A 284 -18.17 8.76 6.27
C THR A 284 -17.82 10.04 5.50
N GLY A 285 -17.12 9.91 4.36
CA GLY A 285 -16.46 11.00 3.67
C GLY A 285 -15.05 11.28 4.22
N ASN A 286 -14.56 10.52 5.19
CA ASN A 286 -13.18 10.61 5.63
C ASN A 286 -12.32 9.64 4.81
N MET A 287 -11.50 10.15 3.88
CA MET A 287 -10.73 9.32 2.95
C MET A 287 -9.79 8.36 3.66
N LEU A 288 -9.15 8.80 4.78
CA LEU A 288 -8.29 7.94 5.60
C LEU A 288 -8.98 6.60 5.95
N LEU A 289 -10.29 6.64 6.22
CA LEU A 289 -11.08 5.47 6.61
C LEU A 289 -11.72 4.82 5.39
N ASP A 290 -12.35 5.63 4.54
CA ASP A 290 -13.21 5.16 3.46
C ASP A 290 -12.45 4.38 2.39
N GLU A 291 -11.20 4.75 2.08
CA GLU A 291 -10.32 4.05 1.11
C GLU A 291 -9.93 2.65 1.59
N LYS A 292 -9.95 2.42 2.91
CA LYS A 292 -9.59 1.14 3.54
C LYS A 292 -10.78 0.20 3.67
N ALA A 293 -11.99 0.66 3.44
CA ALA A 293 -13.17 -0.15 3.70
C ALA A 293 -13.21 -1.43 2.87
N VAL A 294 -13.40 -2.59 3.51
CA VAL A 294 -13.55 -3.84 2.78
C VAL A 294 -14.67 -3.73 1.75
N GLY A 295 -14.44 -4.23 0.54
CA GLY A 295 -15.46 -4.16 -0.51
C GLY A 295 -15.43 -2.90 -1.36
N THR A 296 -14.48 -1.99 -1.12
CA THR A 296 -14.29 -0.79 -1.93
C THR A 296 -13.02 -0.88 -2.79
N ALA A 297 -12.98 -0.02 -3.80
CA ALA A 297 -11.74 0.43 -4.42
C ALA A 297 -11.73 1.96 -4.37
N HIS A 298 -10.59 2.55 -4.70
CA HIS A 298 -10.50 3.97 -4.92
C HIS A 298 -9.60 4.28 -6.10
N VAL A 299 -9.83 5.46 -6.68
CA VAL A 299 -8.90 6.08 -7.60
C VAL A 299 -8.50 7.44 -7.02
N ALA A 300 -7.24 7.82 -7.18
CA ALA A 300 -6.77 9.14 -6.77
C ALA A 300 -6.46 10.04 -7.95
N LEU A 301 -6.72 11.33 -7.79
CA LEU A 301 -6.27 12.38 -8.71
C LEU A 301 -5.05 13.12 -8.14
N GLY A 302 -4.07 13.41 -8.99
CA GLY A 302 -2.95 14.31 -8.70
C GLY A 302 -1.61 13.61 -8.53
N SER A 303 -0.95 13.83 -7.40
CA SER A 303 0.45 13.45 -7.17
C SER A 303 0.58 11.96 -6.90
N ASN A 304 1.51 11.30 -7.60
CA ASN A 304 1.88 9.91 -7.35
C ASN A 304 3.39 9.74 -7.07
N PHE A 305 4.12 10.84 -6.93
CA PHE A 305 5.56 10.86 -6.69
C PHE A 305 5.98 10.01 -5.48
N PHE A 306 5.23 10.07 -4.38
CA PHE A 306 5.50 9.27 -3.17
C PHE A 306 5.08 7.80 -3.30
N LEU A 307 4.41 7.43 -4.38
CA LEU A 307 3.87 6.09 -4.64
C LEU A 307 4.67 5.32 -5.71
N GLY A 308 5.87 5.83 -6.05
CA GLY A 308 6.74 5.27 -7.10
C GLY A 308 6.49 5.85 -8.49
N GLY A 309 5.60 6.85 -8.60
CA GLY A 309 5.32 7.59 -9.82
C GLY A 309 6.28 8.75 -10.09
N THR A 310 6.03 9.46 -11.19
CA THR A 310 6.86 10.59 -11.63
C THR A 310 6.14 11.93 -11.62
N VAL A 311 4.83 11.95 -11.33
CA VAL A 311 4.01 13.16 -11.35
C VAL A 311 3.92 13.74 -9.94
N GLN A 312 4.36 14.99 -9.82
CA GLN A 312 4.19 15.80 -8.62
C GLN A 312 3.08 16.83 -8.88
N ALA A 313 2.03 16.78 -8.08
CA ALA A 313 0.91 17.73 -8.13
C ALA A 313 0.63 18.32 -6.74
N SER A 314 -0.12 19.41 -6.70
CA SER A 314 -0.55 20.12 -5.49
C SER A 314 -1.66 19.42 -4.71
N ILE A 315 -2.24 18.35 -5.26
CA ILE A 315 -3.27 17.56 -4.62
C ILE A 315 -2.97 16.06 -4.74
N HIS A 316 -3.53 15.31 -3.80
CA HIS A 316 -3.78 13.88 -3.91
C HIS A 316 -5.21 13.68 -3.39
N CYS A 317 -6.12 13.23 -4.26
CA CYS A 317 -7.54 13.22 -3.97
C CYS A 317 -8.17 11.87 -4.27
N ASP A 318 -8.39 11.09 -3.22
CA ASP A 318 -9.04 9.77 -3.26
C ASP A 318 -10.55 9.88 -3.51
N LEU A 319 -11.07 8.95 -4.30
CA LEU A 319 -12.46 8.86 -4.71
C LEU A 319 -12.88 7.39 -4.62
N VAL A 320 -13.78 7.08 -3.68
CA VAL A 320 -14.10 5.72 -3.26
C VAL A 320 -15.28 5.16 -4.04
N ILE A 321 -15.17 3.88 -4.37
CA ILE A 321 -16.02 3.10 -5.26
C ILE A 321 -16.50 1.85 -4.53
N ARG A 322 -17.77 1.48 -4.68
CA ARG A 322 -18.34 0.28 -4.05
C ARG A 322 -18.35 -0.91 -4.99
N GLY A 323 -18.13 -2.10 -4.44
CA GLY A 323 -18.30 -3.36 -5.16
C GLY A 323 -17.56 -3.44 -6.51
N PRO A 324 -16.31 -2.98 -6.62
CA PRO A 324 -15.58 -2.96 -7.88
C PRO A 324 -15.29 -4.38 -8.38
N GLY A 325 -15.02 -4.51 -9.68
CA GLY A 325 -14.21 -5.61 -10.22
C GLY A 325 -12.81 -5.10 -10.50
N LEU A 326 -11.78 -5.89 -10.23
CA LEU A 326 -10.41 -5.60 -10.62
C LEU A 326 -9.82 -6.80 -11.33
N LEU A 327 -9.36 -6.59 -12.57
CA LEU A 327 -8.60 -7.58 -13.31
C LEU A 327 -7.17 -7.09 -13.44
N VAL A 328 -6.23 -8.04 -13.40
CA VAL A 328 -4.81 -7.79 -13.65
C VAL A 328 -4.34 -8.81 -14.68
N ASP A 329 -3.80 -8.32 -15.81
CA ASP A 329 -3.49 -9.13 -16.99
C ASP A 329 -4.66 -10.05 -17.43
N GLY A 330 -5.89 -9.52 -17.36
CA GLY A 330 -7.12 -10.23 -17.70
C GLY A 330 -7.59 -11.28 -16.68
N LYS A 331 -6.87 -11.47 -15.57
CA LYS A 331 -7.24 -12.38 -14.49
C LYS A 331 -7.98 -11.62 -13.41
N THR A 332 -9.11 -12.16 -12.93
CA THR A 332 -9.89 -11.50 -11.88
C THR A 332 -9.18 -11.60 -10.55
N VAL A 333 -8.93 -10.46 -9.90
CA VAL A 333 -8.32 -10.38 -8.57
C VAL A 333 -9.31 -9.87 -7.54
N VAL A 334 -10.27 -9.03 -7.96
CA VAL A 334 -11.42 -8.62 -7.14
C VAL A 334 -12.69 -8.79 -7.96
N GLU A 335 -13.71 -9.42 -7.37
CA GLU A 335 -15.04 -9.56 -7.96
C GLU A 335 -16.12 -9.03 -7.02
N ARG A 336 -16.82 -7.97 -7.46
CA ARG A 336 -17.91 -7.34 -6.69
C ARG A 336 -17.47 -6.95 -5.27
N GLY A 337 -16.27 -6.36 -5.18
CA GLY A 337 -15.62 -5.95 -3.93
C GLY A 337 -15.01 -7.09 -3.11
N ARG A 338 -15.08 -8.34 -3.56
CA ARG A 338 -14.47 -9.46 -2.83
C ARG A 338 -13.16 -9.88 -3.48
N LEU A 339 -12.14 -10.10 -2.66
CA LEU A 339 -10.89 -10.68 -3.14
C LEU A 339 -11.18 -12.05 -3.78
N ALA A 340 -10.70 -12.23 -5.00
CA ALA A 340 -10.87 -13.42 -5.84
C ALA A 340 -9.50 -13.98 -6.28
N TYR A 341 -8.45 -13.69 -5.52
CA TYR A 341 -7.09 -14.15 -5.78
C TYR A 341 -7.01 -15.68 -5.83
N SER A 342 -6.19 -16.18 -6.76
CA SER A 342 -5.93 -17.61 -6.97
C SER A 342 -4.43 -17.82 -7.10
N GLU A 343 -3.83 -18.60 -6.20
CA GLU A 343 -2.39 -18.88 -6.29
C GLU A 343 -2.01 -19.51 -7.64
N ALA A 344 -2.87 -20.36 -8.22
CA ALA A 344 -2.61 -21.01 -9.50
C ALA A 344 -2.49 -20.01 -10.68
N ASP A 345 -3.12 -18.85 -10.54
CA ASP A 345 -3.04 -17.78 -11.54
C ASP A 345 -1.77 -16.94 -11.38
N TRP A 346 -1.18 -16.91 -10.19
CA TRP A 346 -0.10 -15.99 -9.82
C TRP A 346 1.19 -16.67 -9.37
N HIS A 347 1.25 -18.00 -9.40
CA HIS A 347 2.46 -18.76 -9.10
C HIS A 347 2.66 -19.89 -10.12
N GLU A 348 3.73 -19.78 -10.92
CA GLU A 348 4.02 -20.74 -11.98
C GLU A 348 4.50 -22.09 -11.46
N HIS A 349 4.02 -23.16 -12.09
CA HIS A 349 4.66 -24.47 -12.02
C HIS A 349 5.71 -24.60 -13.13
N TYR A 350 6.98 -24.88 -12.77
CA TYR A 350 8.06 -25.05 -13.75
C TYR A 350 7.75 -26.08 -14.86
N LYS A 351 6.89 -27.07 -14.61
CA LYS A 351 6.50 -28.06 -15.63
C LYS A 351 5.71 -27.45 -16.79
N HIS A 352 5.05 -26.31 -16.58
CA HIS A 352 4.29 -25.61 -17.62
C HIS A 352 5.20 -24.81 -18.56
N VAL A 353 6.47 -24.57 -18.21
CA VAL A 353 7.43 -23.87 -19.06
C VAL A 353 7.76 -24.72 -20.29
N SER A 354 7.36 -24.29 -21.49
CA SER A 354 7.66 -25.02 -22.73
C SER A 354 9.13 -24.83 -23.16
N PRO A 355 9.87 -25.92 -23.49
CA PRO A 355 11.21 -25.82 -24.05
C PRO A 355 11.28 -25.06 -25.37
N ALA A 356 10.22 -25.12 -26.18
CA ALA A 356 10.21 -24.53 -27.51
C ALA A 356 10.11 -22.98 -27.47
N THR A 357 9.54 -22.42 -26.40
CA THR A 357 9.31 -20.98 -26.26
C THR A 357 10.24 -20.32 -25.24
N SER A 358 10.98 -21.12 -24.47
CA SER A 358 11.83 -20.60 -23.41
C SER A 358 13.27 -20.35 -23.91
N PRO A 359 13.78 -19.11 -23.86
CA PRO A 359 15.15 -18.81 -24.27
C PRO A 359 16.20 -19.51 -23.39
N TRP A 360 15.81 -19.95 -22.19
CA TRP A 360 16.67 -20.67 -21.25
C TRP A 360 17.10 -22.05 -21.75
N PHE A 361 16.45 -22.58 -22.80
CA PHE A 361 16.90 -23.80 -23.46
C PHE A 361 18.05 -23.58 -24.44
N ALA A 362 18.22 -22.35 -24.95
CA ALA A 362 19.36 -21.97 -25.76
C ALA A 362 20.52 -21.37 -24.93
N ALA A 363 20.24 -20.84 -23.73
CA ALA A 363 21.24 -20.26 -22.86
C ALA A 363 22.30 -21.30 -22.42
N GLY A 364 23.57 -20.88 -22.43
CA GLY A 364 24.68 -21.68 -21.95
C GLY A 364 25.03 -21.37 -20.50
N GLN A 365 24.85 -20.11 -20.10
CA GLN A 365 25.24 -19.62 -18.78
C GLN A 365 24.13 -18.84 -18.08
N VAL A 366 24.23 -18.80 -16.76
CA VAL A 366 23.33 -18.08 -15.87
C VAL A 366 24.11 -17.33 -14.80
N ALA A 367 23.60 -16.17 -14.40
CA ALA A 367 24.10 -15.41 -13.25
C ALA A 367 22.93 -14.91 -12.41
N ARG A 368 23.16 -14.61 -11.12
CA ARG A 368 22.19 -13.84 -10.32
C ARG A 368 22.06 -12.43 -10.91
N SER A 369 20.85 -11.89 -10.85
CA SER A 369 20.64 -10.45 -11.04
C SER A 369 21.00 -9.67 -9.77
N GLY A 370 20.76 -8.36 -9.77
CA GLY A 370 20.82 -7.53 -8.56
C GLY A 370 19.58 -7.61 -7.67
N ILE A 371 18.54 -8.36 -8.06
CA ILE A 371 17.30 -8.49 -7.29
C ILE A 371 17.50 -9.45 -6.13
N GLN A 372 17.03 -9.02 -4.96
CA GLN A 372 17.18 -9.78 -3.73
C GLN A 372 16.08 -10.84 -3.59
N ALA A 373 16.49 -11.99 -3.05
CA ALA A 373 15.59 -13.06 -2.65
C ALA A 373 15.95 -13.52 -1.23
N THR A 374 14.98 -14.15 -0.57
CA THR A 374 15.13 -14.80 0.72
C THR A 374 14.56 -16.22 0.67
N THR A 375 14.84 -17.00 1.70
CA THR A 375 14.28 -18.34 1.89
C THR A 375 13.33 -18.32 3.08
N SER A 376 12.10 -18.78 2.90
CA SER A 376 11.12 -18.92 3.97
C SER A 376 11.51 -20.02 4.98
N ALA A 377 10.85 -20.07 6.13
CA ALA A 377 11.12 -21.07 7.16
C ALA A 377 10.93 -22.52 6.69
N ASP A 378 10.03 -22.75 5.72
CA ASP A 378 9.79 -24.05 5.07
C ASP A 378 10.69 -24.30 3.84
N GLY A 379 11.68 -23.44 3.59
CA GLY A 379 12.73 -23.65 2.59
C GLY A 379 12.39 -23.18 1.17
N ARG A 380 11.29 -22.45 0.97
CA ARG A 380 10.90 -21.94 -0.36
C ARG A 380 11.60 -20.62 -0.69
N LEU A 381 12.01 -20.44 -1.95
CA LEU A 381 12.56 -19.18 -2.41
C LEU A 381 11.45 -18.12 -2.56
N GLN A 382 11.73 -16.90 -2.09
CA GLN A 382 10.87 -15.74 -2.25
C GLN A 382 11.66 -14.55 -2.81
N ARG A 383 11.11 -13.86 -3.81
CA ARG A 383 11.60 -12.54 -4.25
C ARG A 383 11.22 -11.51 -3.20
N LEU A 384 12.16 -10.66 -2.81
CA LEU A 384 11.86 -9.52 -1.94
C LEU A 384 11.27 -8.36 -2.76
N LEU A 385 10.13 -7.85 -2.31
CA LEU A 385 9.48 -6.64 -2.80
C LEU A 385 9.82 -5.50 -1.86
N ARG A 386 10.34 -4.39 -2.39
CA ARG A 386 10.73 -3.19 -1.63
C ARG A 386 10.11 -1.97 -2.29
N SER A 387 8.83 -1.73 -2.04
CA SER A 387 8.09 -0.62 -2.65
C SER A 387 8.49 0.74 -2.08
N GLN A 388 8.89 0.78 -0.81
CA GLN A 388 9.41 1.97 -0.14
C GLN A 388 10.47 1.57 0.91
N PRO A 389 11.30 2.52 1.38
CA PRO A 389 12.17 2.29 2.53
C PRO A 389 11.41 1.69 3.72
N GLY A 390 11.98 0.67 4.34
CA GLY A 390 11.39 -0.03 5.47
C GLY A 390 10.28 -1.04 5.12
N ARG A 391 9.52 -0.87 4.04
CA ARG A 391 8.48 -1.83 3.61
C ARG A 391 9.08 -2.96 2.79
N VAL A 392 8.95 -4.18 3.29
CA VAL A 392 9.51 -5.37 2.66
C VAL A 392 8.50 -6.51 2.72
N SER A 393 8.05 -6.95 1.55
CA SER A 393 7.22 -8.14 1.39
C SER A 393 7.99 -9.20 0.61
N ALA A 394 7.48 -10.42 0.59
CA ALA A 394 8.17 -11.54 -0.04
C ALA A 394 7.21 -12.38 -0.90
N CYS A 395 7.45 -12.47 -2.19
CA CYS A 395 6.62 -13.21 -3.13
C CYS A 395 7.26 -14.56 -3.47
N PHE A 396 6.55 -15.68 -3.30
CA PHE A 396 7.08 -17.00 -3.63
C PHE A 396 7.39 -17.15 -5.13
N VAL A 397 8.57 -17.71 -5.44
CA VAL A 397 9.04 -17.93 -6.81
C VAL A 397 8.40 -19.20 -7.38
N GLY A 398 7.22 -19.02 -7.97
CA GLY A 398 6.35 -20.11 -8.41
C GLY A 398 5.70 -20.87 -7.25
N GLU A 399 4.98 -21.95 -7.58
CA GLU A 399 4.32 -22.80 -6.58
C GLU A 399 5.34 -23.52 -5.67
N GLN A 400 4.87 -24.16 -4.61
CA GLN A 400 5.70 -24.81 -3.58
C GLN A 400 6.87 -25.62 -4.16
N LYS A 401 6.63 -26.51 -5.12
CA LYS A 401 7.69 -27.34 -5.70
C LYS A 401 8.67 -26.52 -6.54
N THR A 402 8.17 -25.56 -7.32
CA THR A 402 9.02 -24.66 -8.11
C THR A 402 9.92 -23.83 -7.18
N ALA A 403 9.38 -23.29 -6.09
CA ALA A 403 10.11 -22.44 -5.16
C ALA A 403 11.22 -23.19 -4.41
N LEU A 404 11.00 -24.47 -4.05
CA LEU A 404 12.04 -25.33 -3.46
C LEU A 404 13.19 -25.58 -4.44
N LEU A 405 12.87 -25.91 -5.70
CA LEU A 405 13.88 -26.14 -6.73
C LEU A 405 14.62 -24.84 -7.08
N ALA A 406 13.91 -23.72 -7.12
CA ALA A 406 14.50 -22.40 -7.36
C ALA A 406 15.48 -22.02 -6.26
N ARG A 407 15.15 -22.33 -4.99
CA ARG A 407 16.05 -22.14 -3.85
C ARG A 407 17.35 -22.94 -4.03
N ASP A 408 17.26 -24.23 -4.38
CA ASP A 408 18.42 -25.09 -4.57
C ASP A 408 19.37 -24.54 -5.66
N LEU A 409 18.82 -24.01 -6.75
CA LEU A 409 19.61 -23.36 -7.81
C LEU A 409 20.18 -22.02 -7.36
N TYR A 410 19.36 -21.18 -6.72
CA TYR A 410 19.75 -19.84 -6.30
C TYR A 410 20.92 -19.88 -5.32
N GLU A 411 20.88 -20.75 -4.31
CA GLU A 411 21.95 -20.90 -3.31
C GLU A 411 23.30 -21.30 -3.91
N LEU A 412 23.30 -22.04 -5.03
CA LEU A 412 24.51 -22.47 -5.73
C LEU A 412 25.09 -21.42 -6.68
N LEU A 413 24.32 -20.38 -7.01
CA LEU A 413 24.77 -19.26 -7.83
C LEU A 413 25.62 -18.27 -7.01
N PRO A 414 26.76 -17.80 -7.55
CA PRO A 414 27.59 -16.79 -6.90
C PRO A 414 26.84 -15.48 -6.67
N VAL A 415 27.02 -14.88 -5.50
CA VAL A 415 26.43 -13.58 -5.13
C VAL A 415 26.95 -12.44 -6.01
N GLY A 416 28.21 -12.53 -6.48
CA GLY A 416 28.85 -11.50 -7.30
C GLY A 416 28.38 -11.39 -8.75
N GLY A 417 27.30 -12.09 -9.14
CA GLY A 417 26.80 -12.07 -10.52
C GLY A 417 27.70 -12.78 -11.53
N GLU A 418 28.58 -13.68 -11.05
CA GLU A 418 29.45 -14.47 -11.92
C GLU A 418 28.64 -15.47 -12.75
N TRP A 419 29.04 -15.62 -14.01
CA TRP A 419 28.38 -16.51 -14.95
C TRP A 419 28.77 -17.97 -14.72
N VAL A 420 27.77 -18.83 -14.52
CA VAL A 420 27.93 -20.27 -14.30
C VAL A 420 27.29 -21.04 -15.45
N ALA A 421 27.95 -22.08 -15.95
CA ALA A 421 27.36 -22.97 -16.94
C ALA A 421 26.11 -23.68 -16.37
N ILE A 422 24.99 -23.62 -17.08
CA ILE A 422 23.70 -24.14 -16.59
C ILE A 422 23.78 -25.64 -16.29
N ASP A 423 24.47 -26.42 -17.13
CA ASP A 423 24.58 -27.87 -16.93
C ASP A 423 25.41 -28.22 -15.68
N ARG A 424 26.43 -27.41 -15.37
CA ARG A 424 27.22 -27.55 -14.14
C ARG A 424 26.39 -27.20 -12.92
N LEU A 425 25.59 -26.14 -13.00
CA LEU A 425 24.66 -25.74 -11.93
C LEU A 425 23.63 -26.84 -11.67
N ALA A 426 23.00 -27.37 -12.73
CA ALA A 426 22.03 -28.45 -12.66
C ALA A 426 22.61 -29.70 -11.98
N SER A 427 23.82 -30.12 -12.39
CA SER A 427 24.51 -31.25 -11.78
C SER A 427 24.80 -31.05 -10.29
N ARG A 428 25.26 -29.86 -9.90
CA ARG A 428 25.51 -29.52 -8.48
C ARG A 428 24.22 -29.50 -7.65
N ALA A 429 23.11 -29.10 -8.25
CA ALA A 429 21.79 -29.09 -7.62
C ALA A 429 21.11 -30.47 -7.58
N GLY A 430 21.74 -31.52 -8.17
CA GLY A 430 21.12 -32.84 -8.28
C GLY A 430 19.92 -32.88 -9.22
N MET A 431 19.85 -31.96 -10.19
CA MET A 431 18.73 -31.82 -11.13
C MET A 431 19.12 -32.20 -12.55
N SER A 432 18.15 -32.66 -13.33
CA SER A 432 18.35 -32.76 -14.79
C SER A 432 18.47 -31.36 -15.39
N ALA A 433 19.27 -31.26 -16.45
CA ALA A 433 19.52 -30.00 -17.14
C ALA A 433 18.23 -29.36 -17.70
N GLY A 434 17.23 -30.17 -18.06
CA GLY A 434 15.91 -29.70 -18.51
C GLY A 434 15.03 -29.16 -17.38
N VAL A 435 15.09 -29.76 -16.18
CA VAL A 435 14.39 -29.23 -14.99
C VAL A 435 15.01 -27.90 -14.58
N ALA A 436 16.34 -27.83 -14.49
CA ALA A 436 17.04 -26.60 -14.12
C ALA A 436 16.69 -25.43 -15.04
N ARG A 437 16.67 -25.64 -16.37
CA ARG A 437 16.29 -24.59 -17.34
C ARG A 437 14.85 -24.10 -17.19
N ARG A 438 13.90 -24.98 -16.86
CA ARG A 438 12.51 -24.58 -16.60
C ARG A 438 12.37 -23.78 -15.31
N VAL A 439 13.08 -24.18 -14.26
CA VAL A 439 13.08 -23.43 -13.00
C VAL A 439 13.78 -22.08 -13.17
N LEU A 440 14.91 -22.04 -13.90
CA LEU A 440 15.59 -20.79 -14.23
C LEU A 440 14.71 -19.84 -15.05
N HIS A 441 13.89 -20.36 -15.96
CA HIS A 441 12.88 -19.55 -16.66
C HIS A 441 11.91 -18.90 -15.68
N VAL A 442 11.34 -19.65 -14.73
CA VAL A 442 10.47 -19.07 -13.70
C VAL A 442 11.25 -18.05 -12.86
N MET A 443 12.48 -18.35 -12.43
CA MET A 443 13.30 -17.38 -11.68
C MET A 443 13.56 -16.09 -12.47
N ALA A 444 13.64 -16.17 -13.81
CA ALA A 444 13.79 -15.03 -14.70
C ALA A 444 12.52 -14.17 -14.76
N ASP A 445 11.35 -14.80 -14.74
CA ASP A 445 10.07 -14.08 -14.65
C ASP A 445 9.91 -13.32 -13.33
N TYR A 446 10.77 -13.59 -12.34
CA TYR A 446 10.90 -12.86 -11.07
C TYR A 446 12.14 -11.97 -11.03
N ASP A 447 12.79 -11.72 -12.18
CA ASP A 447 14.02 -10.95 -12.34
C ASP A 447 15.19 -11.41 -11.46
N LEU A 448 15.22 -12.64 -10.96
CA LEU A 448 16.26 -13.12 -10.02
C LEU A 448 17.56 -13.55 -10.72
N VAL A 449 17.48 -13.85 -12.01
CA VAL A 449 18.60 -14.40 -12.79
C VAL A 449 18.63 -13.82 -14.20
N MET A 450 19.82 -13.83 -14.79
CA MET A 450 20.08 -13.42 -16.17
C MET A 450 20.72 -14.59 -16.93
N ALA A 451 20.45 -14.69 -18.24
CA ALA A 451 20.99 -15.72 -19.12
C ALA A 451 21.80 -15.12 -20.27
N ARG A 452 22.78 -15.89 -20.78
CA ARG A 452 23.49 -15.58 -22.03
C ARG A 452 23.96 -16.84 -22.75
#